data_AF-A0AAE7CPN0-F1
#
_entry.id   AF-A0AAE7CPN0-F1
#
_cell.length_a   1.000
_cell.length_b   1.000
_cell.length_c   1.000
_cell.angle_alpha   90.00
_cell.angle_beta   90.00
_cell.angle_gamma   90.00
#
_symmetry.space_group_name_H-M   'P 1'
#
loop_
_entity.id
_entity.type
_entity.pdbx_description
1 polymer ?
#
loop_
_entity_poly.entity_id
_entity_poly.type
_entity_poly.pdbx_seq_one_letter_code
_entity_poly.pdbx_strand_id
1 'polypeptide(L)'
;MPDVFDGDVLGLFAARIEAQFGLGLSELAQAVHAAPQAHPGATQAVHWYGLLSQAQQAVETAEDALVSALETAVGDQLDDPVMELAHRVNHAVAARDGRAMTLRFLLQAPAEMARIQQRFGPRVTTTLPTPVPAQPARVRGGVR
;
A
#
# COMPACT_ATOMS: atom_id res chain seq x y z
N MET A 1 -21.95 11.29 19.67
CA MET A 1 -21.53 10.59 18.44
C MET A 1 -20.38 11.38 17.88
N PRO A 2 -19.13 10.89 17.85
CA PRO A 2 -18.06 11.67 17.25
C PRO A 2 -18.19 11.59 15.73
N ASP A 3 -17.97 12.72 15.06
CA ASP A 3 -17.76 12.83 13.63
C ASP A 3 -16.51 12.04 13.23
N VAL A 4 -16.69 10.79 12.82
CA VAL A 4 -15.61 9.94 12.27
C VAL A 4 -15.51 10.11 10.75
N PHE A 5 -16.23 11.07 10.16
CA PHE A 5 -16.32 11.27 8.72
C PHE A 5 -15.55 12.49 8.18
N ASP A 6 -14.99 13.36 9.04
CA ASP A 6 -13.95 14.33 8.64
C ASP A 6 -12.56 13.65 8.62
N GLY A 7 -12.52 12.46 8.02
CA GLY A 7 -11.38 11.56 8.04
C GLY A 7 -10.21 12.12 7.25
N ASP A 8 -9.26 12.73 7.96
CA ASP A 8 -7.93 13.04 7.43
C ASP A 8 -7.32 11.76 6.84
N VAL A 9 -7.20 11.73 5.51
CA VAL A 9 -6.64 10.61 4.74
C VAL A 9 -5.24 10.27 5.26
N LEU A 10 -4.46 11.26 5.68
CA LEU A 10 -3.14 11.04 6.28
C LEU A 10 -3.27 10.31 7.62
N GLY A 11 -4.11 10.81 8.53
CA GLY A 11 -4.40 10.14 9.80
C GLY A 11 -4.83 8.68 9.65
N LEU A 12 -5.70 8.36 8.68
CA LEU A 12 -6.13 6.99 8.39
C LEU A 12 -4.95 6.10 7.98
N PHE A 13 -4.11 6.58 7.07
CA PHE A 13 -2.95 5.82 6.61
C PHE A 13 -1.86 5.70 7.66
N ALA A 14 -1.62 6.76 8.45
CA ALA A 14 -0.70 6.73 9.58
C ALA A 14 -1.10 5.64 10.57
N ALA A 15 -2.35 5.65 11.05
CA ALA A 15 -2.86 4.64 11.98
C ALA A 15 -2.74 3.21 11.42
N ARG A 16 -2.96 3.04 10.11
CA ARG A 16 -2.83 1.73 9.46
C ARG A 16 -1.37 1.26 9.35
N ILE A 17 -0.45 2.17 9.05
CA ILE A 17 0.99 1.89 9.04
C ILE A 17 1.44 1.47 10.43
N GLU A 18 1.07 2.25 11.45
CA GLU A 18 1.42 1.97 12.85
C GLU A 18 0.87 0.62 13.30
N ALA A 19 -0.39 0.30 12.98
CA ALA A 19 -0.98 -1.00 13.28
C ALA A 19 -0.27 -2.18 12.58
N GLN A 20 0.25 -1.97 11.37
CA GLN A 20 0.92 -3.01 10.61
C GLN A 20 2.34 -3.29 11.10
N PHE A 21 3.07 -2.26 11.54
CA PHE A 21 4.48 -2.38 11.93
C PHE A 21 4.70 -2.36 13.46
N GLY A 22 3.69 -2.01 14.24
CA GLY A 22 3.74 -2.00 15.71
C GLY A 22 4.59 -0.87 16.31
N LEU A 23 4.94 0.14 15.53
CA LEU A 23 5.72 1.32 15.93
C LEU A 23 4.97 2.58 15.55
N GLY A 24 5.12 3.66 16.33
CA GLY A 24 4.62 4.96 15.94
C GLY A 24 5.27 5.44 14.64
N LEU A 25 4.57 6.22 13.82
CA LEU A 25 5.06 6.59 12.48
C LEU A 25 6.42 7.30 12.51
N SER A 26 6.65 8.14 13.53
CA SER A 26 7.93 8.84 13.72
C SER A 26 9.07 7.88 14.10
N GLU A 27 8.80 6.91 14.97
CA GLU A 27 9.77 5.88 15.36
C GLU A 27 10.08 4.97 14.18
N LEU A 28 9.05 4.59 13.41
CA LEU A 28 9.19 3.80 12.20
C LEU A 28 10.07 4.53 11.17
N ALA A 29 9.86 5.84 10.98
CA ALA A 29 10.66 6.68 10.09
C ALA A 29 12.15 6.70 10.50
N GLN A 30 12.43 6.79 11.80
CA GLN A 30 13.80 6.71 12.32
C GLN A 30 14.43 5.33 12.09
N ALA A 31 13.67 4.26 12.36
CA ALA A 31 14.14 2.89 12.17
C ALA A 31 14.48 2.58 10.70
N VAL A 32 13.62 2.98 9.76
CA VAL A 32 13.89 2.79 8.32
C VAL A 32 15.02 3.68 7.81
N HIS A 33 15.22 4.87 8.40
CA HIS A 33 16.36 5.72 8.06
C HIS A 33 17.69 5.09 8.50
N ALA A 34 17.73 4.50 9.70
CA ALA A 34 18.92 3.85 10.24
C ALA A 34 19.28 2.55 9.49
N ALA A 35 18.28 1.76 9.09
CA ALA A 35 18.51 0.45 8.45
C ALA A 35 17.47 0.14 7.35
N PRO A 36 17.51 0.85 6.21
CA PRO A 36 16.45 0.75 5.18
C PRO A 36 16.30 -0.64 4.56
N GLN A 37 17.38 -1.42 4.50
CA GLN A 37 17.39 -2.78 3.94
C GLN A 37 16.88 -3.84 4.93
N ALA A 38 16.84 -3.54 6.23
CA ALA A 38 16.35 -4.48 7.24
C ALA A 38 14.80 -4.56 7.23
N HIS A 39 14.13 -3.50 6.77
CA HIS A 39 12.67 -3.39 6.78
C HIS A 39 12.11 -2.90 5.45
N PRO A 40 12.28 -3.64 4.33
CA PRO A 40 11.93 -3.15 2.99
C PRO A 40 10.44 -2.80 2.81
N GLY A 41 9.55 -3.45 3.55
CA GLY A 41 8.12 -3.11 3.56
C GLY A 41 7.82 -1.81 4.30
N ALA A 42 8.44 -1.59 5.47
CA ALA A 42 8.29 -0.36 6.24
C ALA A 42 8.91 0.83 5.50
N THR A 43 10.08 0.64 4.88
CA THR A 43 10.75 1.66 4.07
C THR A 43 9.85 2.15 2.94
N GLN A 44 9.18 1.24 2.23
CA GLN A 44 8.23 1.61 1.18
C GLN A 44 6.99 2.31 1.74
N ALA A 45 6.41 1.81 2.83
CA ALA A 45 5.23 2.42 3.44
C ALA A 45 5.50 3.86 3.92
N VAL A 46 6.63 4.09 4.61
CA VAL A 46 7.04 5.43 5.08
C VAL A 46 7.32 6.35 3.89
N HIS A 47 8.01 5.86 2.86
CA HIS A 47 8.27 6.66 1.66
C HIS A 47 6.98 7.12 0.96
N TRP A 48 6.05 6.20 0.70
CA TRP A 48 4.78 6.52 0.05
C TRP A 48 3.86 7.37 0.93
N TYR A 49 3.92 7.20 2.25
CA TYR A 49 3.24 8.10 3.18
C TYR A 49 3.79 9.53 3.10
N GLY A 50 5.12 9.69 3.05
CA GLY A 50 5.75 11.00 2.85
C GLY A 50 5.33 11.65 1.52
N LEU A 51 5.27 10.87 0.43
CA LEU A 51 4.75 11.37 -0.84
C LEU A 51 3.28 11.77 -0.76
N LEU A 52 2.44 10.99 -0.08
CA LEU A 52 1.02 11.31 0.11
C LEU A 52 0.84 12.62 0.88
N SER A 53 1.60 12.83 1.95
CA SER A 53 1.61 14.09 2.71
C SER A 53 1.98 15.29 1.84
N GLN A 54 3.01 15.16 1.01
CA GLN A 54 3.36 16.21 0.04
C GLN A 54 2.25 16.46 -1.00
N ALA A 55 1.50 15.42 -1.37
CA ALA A 55 0.37 15.55 -2.31
C ALA A 55 -0.78 16.32 -1.68
N GLN A 56 -1.09 15.99 -0.42
CA GLN A 56 -2.14 16.65 0.35
C GLN A 56 -1.85 18.16 0.48
N GLN A 57 -0.62 18.53 0.82
CA GLN A 57 -0.20 19.93 0.85
C GLN A 57 -0.33 20.63 -0.52
N ALA A 58 -0.02 19.93 -1.61
CA ALA A 58 -0.13 20.47 -2.95
C ALA A 58 -1.60 20.68 -3.37
N VAL A 59 -2.52 19.82 -2.92
CA VAL A 59 -3.96 20.00 -3.10
C VAL A 59 -4.42 21.25 -2.37
N GLU A 60 -4.12 21.38 -1.08
CA GLU A 60 -4.50 22.54 -0.26
C GLU A 60 -3.98 23.85 -0.88
N THR A 61 -2.71 23.87 -1.28
CA THR A 61 -2.12 25.05 -1.92
C THR A 61 -2.79 25.41 -3.25
N ALA A 62 -3.17 24.41 -4.05
CA ALA A 62 -3.85 24.64 -5.32
C ALA A 62 -5.30 25.11 -5.13
N GLU A 63 -5.99 24.55 -4.13
CA GLU A 63 -7.35 24.92 -3.75
C GLU A 63 -7.39 26.35 -3.22
N ASP A 64 -6.49 26.71 -2.30
CA ASP A 64 -6.37 28.08 -1.78
C ASP A 64 -6.13 29.10 -2.91
N ALA A 65 -5.25 28.75 -3.86
CA ALA A 65 -4.98 29.61 -5.02
C ALA A 65 -6.22 29.78 -5.92
N LEU A 66 -6.98 28.70 -6.15
CA LEU A 66 -8.20 28.76 -6.94
C LEU A 66 -9.29 29.57 -6.23
N VAL A 67 -9.51 29.35 -4.93
CA VAL A 67 -10.50 30.10 -4.14
C VAL A 67 -10.15 31.58 -4.15
N SER A 68 -8.89 31.94 -3.89
CA SER A 68 -8.44 33.33 -3.93
C SER A 68 -8.67 33.97 -5.31
N ALA A 69 -8.42 33.24 -6.40
CA ALA A 69 -8.68 33.75 -7.73
C ALA A 69 -10.19 33.97 -7.98
N LEU A 70 -11.04 33.02 -7.56
CA LEU A 70 -12.49 33.11 -7.70
C LEU A 70 -13.10 34.27 -6.91
N GLU A 71 -12.58 34.57 -5.71
CA GLU A 71 -13.02 35.71 -4.89
C GLU A 71 -12.73 37.06 -5.55
N THR A 72 -11.73 37.13 -6.42
CA THR A 72 -11.31 38.35 -7.13
C THR A 72 -11.81 38.44 -8.57
N ALA A 73 -12.42 37.38 -9.09
CA ALA A 73 -12.93 37.33 -10.45
C ALA A 73 -14.10 38.32 -10.61
N VAL A 74 -14.05 39.16 -11.65
CA VAL A 74 -15.08 40.15 -11.96
C VAL A 74 -15.73 39.79 -13.29
N GLY A 75 -17.05 39.57 -13.28
CA GLY A 75 -17.82 39.18 -14.45
C GLY A 75 -18.42 37.78 -14.33
N ASP A 76 -19.22 37.39 -15.31
CA ASP A 76 -19.99 36.13 -15.31
C ASP A 76 -19.25 34.98 -16.04
N GLN A 77 -18.06 35.27 -16.58
CA GLN A 77 -17.23 34.33 -17.33
C GLN A 77 -15.89 34.16 -16.63
N LEU A 78 -15.49 32.90 -16.40
CA LEU A 78 -14.17 32.57 -15.87
C LEU A 78 -13.14 32.70 -17.00
N ASP A 79 -12.18 33.59 -16.82
CA ASP A 79 -11.08 33.76 -17.77
C ASP A 79 -10.12 32.56 -17.73
N ASP A 80 -9.40 32.35 -18.84
CA ASP A 80 -8.42 31.26 -19.02
C ASP A 80 -7.46 31.05 -17.82
N PRO A 81 -6.97 32.10 -17.11
CA PRO A 81 -6.10 31.91 -15.94
C PRO A 81 -6.79 31.20 -14.76
N VAL A 82 -8.09 31.40 -14.55
CA VAL A 82 -8.83 30.73 -13.48
C VAL A 82 -9.09 29.27 -13.84
N MET A 83 -9.35 29.00 -15.12
CA MET A 83 -9.47 27.63 -15.64
C MET A 83 -8.17 26.83 -15.48
N GLU A 84 -7.00 27.45 -15.68
CA GLU A 84 -5.69 26.81 -15.42
C GLU A 84 -5.49 26.45 -13.93
N LEU A 85 -5.98 27.27 -13.00
CA LEU A 85 -5.95 26.95 -11.57
C LEU A 85 -6.86 25.76 -11.25
N ALA A 86 -8.04 25.67 -11.86
CA ALA A 86 -8.92 24.50 -11.73
C ALA A 86 -8.26 23.22 -12.26
N HIS A 87 -7.56 23.30 -13.40
CA HIS A 87 -6.77 22.18 -13.90
C HIS A 87 -5.64 21.77 -12.94
N ARG A 88 -4.98 22.75 -12.30
CA ARG A 88 -3.94 22.48 -11.29
C ARG A 88 -4.49 21.72 -10.08
N VAL A 89 -5.66 22.10 -9.58
CA VAL A 89 -6.36 21.36 -8.49
C VAL A 89 -6.62 19.92 -8.92
N ASN A 90 -7.18 19.71 -10.11
CA ASN A 90 -7.44 18.36 -10.64
C ASN A 90 -6.17 17.50 -10.71
N HIS A 91 -5.06 18.06 -11.18
CA HIS A 91 -3.78 17.35 -11.22
C HIS A 91 -3.24 17.02 -9.82
N ALA A 92 -3.37 17.94 -8.86
CA ALA A 92 -2.94 17.71 -7.48
C ALA A 92 -3.77 16.59 -6.82
N VAL A 93 -5.09 16.60 -7.01
CA VAL A 93 -6.00 15.56 -6.49
C VAL A 93 -5.67 14.20 -7.10
N ALA A 94 -5.49 14.13 -8.43
CA ALA A 94 -5.11 12.89 -9.09
C ALA A 94 -3.79 12.31 -8.56
N ALA A 95 -2.80 13.17 -8.26
CA ALA A 95 -1.54 12.75 -7.67
C ALA A 95 -1.71 12.23 -6.23
N ARG A 96 -2.54 12.89 -5.40
CA ARG A 96 -2.88 12.43 -4.05
C ARG A 96 -3.54 11.07 -4.08
N ASP A 97 -4.56 10.92 -4.92
CA ASP A 97 -5.35 9.68 -5.00
C ASP A 97 -4.51 8.52 -5.52
N GLY A 98 -3.61 8.76 -6.48
CA GLY A 98 -2.64 7.77 -6.94
C GLY A 98 -1.71 7.29 -5.82
N ARG A 99 -1.17 8.21 -5.01
CA ARG A 99 -0.31 7.88 -3.85
C ARG A 99 -1.07 7.12 -2.76
N ALA A 100 -2.30 7.54 -2.48
CA ALA A 100 -3.20 6.85 -1.54
C ALA A 100 -3.52 5.42 -2.01
N MET A 101 -3.77 5.23 -3.30
CA MET A 101 -4.02 3.91 -3.89
C MET A 101 -2.81 2.99 -3.74
N THR A 102 -1.59 3.48 -4.04
CA THR A 102 -0.36 2.72 -3.84
C THR A 102 -0.15 2.34 -2.38
N LEU A 103 -0.35 3.29 -1.46
CA LEU A 103 -0.21 3.04 -0.03
C LEU A 103 -1.23 2.02 0.48
N ARG A 104 -2.48 2.10 0.01
CA ARG A 104 -3.52 1.09 0.30
C ARG A 104 -3.09 -0.29 -0.16
N PHE A 105 -2.55 -0.42 -1.37
CA PHE A 105 -2.07 -1.70 -1.89
C PHE A 105 -0.95 -2.29 -1.03
N LEU A 106 0.06 -1.48 -0.68
CA LEU A 106 1.17 -1.90 0.19
C LEU A 106 0.70 -2.38 1.57
N LEU A 107 -0.35 -1.75 2.12
CA LEU A 107 -0.91 -2.08 3.44
C LEU A 107 -2.00 -3.15 3.39
N GLN A 108 -2.35 -3.66 2.22
CA GLN A 108 -3.26 -4.80 2.05
C GLN A 108 -2.48 -6.10 1.79
N ALA A 109 -1.35 -6.06 1.08
CA ALA A 109 -0.62 -7.27 0.67
C ALA A 109 -0.22 -8.21 1.84
N PRO A 110 0.34 -7.74 2.97
CA PRO A 110 0.69 -8.63 4.08
C PRO A 110 -0.54 -9.22 4.78
N ALA A 111 -1.61 -8.43 4.90
CA ALA A 111 -2.88 -8.87 5.47
C ALA A 111 -3.57 -9.91 4.55
N GLU A 112 -3.48 -9.74 3.24
CA GLU A 112 -3.97 -10.69 2.23
C GLU A 112 -3.23 -12.03 2.35
N MET A 113 -1.90 -12.00 2.41
CA MET A 113 -1.07 -13.20 2.56
C MET A 113 -1.34 -13.93 3.88
N ALA A 114 -1.49 -13.21 4.99
CA ALA A 114 -1.83 -13.80 6.29
C ALA A 114 -3.22 -14.48 6.24
N ARG A 115 -4.22 -13.85 5.61
CA ARG A 115 -5.56 -14.44 5.42
C ARG A 115 -5.53 -15.69 4.54
N ILE A 116 -4.76 -15.68 3.46
CA ILE A 116 -4.60 -16.86 2.59
C ILE A 116 -3.95 -18.01 3.37
N GLN A 117 -2.90 -17.75 4.15
CA GLN A 117 -2.25 -18.78 4.99
C GLN A 117 -3.17 -19.33 6.09
N GLN A 118 -4.09 -18.51 6.62
CA GLN A 118 -5.11 -19.00 7.56
C GLN A 118 -6.19 -19.83 6.87
N ARG A 119 -6.56 -19.49 5.63
CA ARG A 119 -7.59 -20.20 4.86
C ARG A 119 -7.10 -21.54 4.30
N PHE A 120 -5.82 -21.60 3.95
CA PHE A 120 -5.13 -22.81 3.51
C PHE A 120 -4.11 -23.17 4.60
N GLY A 121 -4.55 -23.89 5.63
CA GLY A 121 -3.70 -24.35 6.74
C GLY A 121 -2.41 -25.08 6.26
N PRO A 122 -1.48 -25.40 7.18
CA PRO A 122 -0.11 -25.79 6.85
C PRO A 122 -0.06 -26.78 5.69
N ARG A 123 0.65 -26.38 4.61
CA ARG A 123 0.83 -27.20 3.41
C ARG A 123 1.43 -28.54 3.83
N VAL A 124 0.63 -29.60 3.74
CA VAL A 124 1.13 -30.97 3.87
C VAL A 124 2.16 -31.16 2.77
N THR A 125 3.43 -31.30 3.15
CA THR A 125 4.49 -31.65 2.20
C THR A 125 4.29 -33.11 1.84
N THR A 126 3.72 -33.37 0.67
CA THR A 126 3.63 -34.72 0.12
C THR A 126 5.02 -35.15 -0.33
N THR A 127 5.77 -35.80 0.55
CA THR A 127 6.94 -36.59 0.12
C THR A 127 6.43 -37.75 -0.74
N LEU A 128 6.84 -37.77 -2.01
CA LEU A 128 6.61 -38.92 -2.88
C LEU A 128 7.23 -40.18 -2.25
N PRO A 129 6.53 -41.32 -2.18
CA PRO A 129 7.11 -42.55 -1.67
C PRO A 129 8.27 -43.00 -2.56
N THR A 130 9.42 -43.26 -1.95
CA THR A 130 10.60 -43.80 -2.61
C THR A 130 10.27 -45.15 -3.25
N PRO A 131 10.50 -45.35 -4.56
CA PRO A 131 10.22 -46.64 -5.20
C PRO A 131 11.14 -47.72 -4.62
N VAL A 132 10.55 -48.79 -4.10
CA VAL A 132 11.27 -49.99 -3.65
C VAL A 132 11.77 -50.73 -4.90
N PRO A 133 13.07 -51.05 -5.02
CA PRO A 133 13.57 -51.81 -6.18
C PRO A 133 13.03 -53.24 -6.15
N ALA A 134 12.42 -53.66 -7.26
CA ALA A 134 11.90 -55.01 -7.45
C ALA A 134 13.06 -56.04 -7.45
N GLN A 135 13.01 -57.01 -6.55
CA GLN A 135 13.93 -58.15 -6.58
C GLN A 135 13.53 -59.13 -7.70
N PRO A 136 14.48 -59.60 -8.53
CA PRO A 136 14.19 -60.56 -9.59
C PRO A 136 13.83 -61.94 -9.01
N ALA A 137 12.77 -62.54 -9.53
CA ALA A 137 12.28 -63.86 -9.11
C ALA A 137 13.25 -64.98 -9.56
N ARG A 138 13.66 -65.84 -8.61
CA ARG A 138 14.38 -67.09 -8.90
C ARG A 138 13.42 -68.11 -9.50
N VAL A 139 13.58 -68.43 -10.78
CA VAL A 139 12.93 -69.58 -11.39
C VAL A 139 13.66 -70.85 -10.95
N ARG A 140 12.99 -71.71 -10.18
CA ARG A 140 13.51 -73.03 -9.76
C ARG A 140 13.19 -74.02 -10.87
N GLY A 141 14.23 -74.43 -11.62
CA GLY A 141 14.14 -75.46 -12.65
C GLY A 141 13.68 -76.80 -12.06
N GLY A 142 12.68 -77.41 -12.69
CA GLY A 142 12.24 -78.78 -12.41
C GLY A 142 13.05 -79.79 -13.22
N VAL A 143 13.52 -80.83 -12.54
CA VAL A 143 14.16 -82.01 -13.14
C VAL A 143 13.06 -83.07 -13.35
N ARG A 144 12.99 -83.61 -14.56
CA ARG A 144 12.52 -84.98 -14.83
C ARG A 144 13.43 -85.60 -15.87
#